data_AF-A0A1S9CY51-F1
#
_entry.id   AF-A0A1S9CY51-F1
#
_cell.length_a   1.000
_cell.length_b   1.000
_cell.length_c   1.000
_cell.angle_alpha   90.00
_cell.angle_beta   90.00
_cell.angle_gamma   90.00
#
_symmetry.space_group_name_H-M   'P 1'
#
loop_
_entity.id
_entity.type
_entity.pdbx_description
1 polymer ?
#
loop_
_entity_poly.entity_id
_entity_poly.type
_entity_poly.pdbx_seq_one_letter_code
_entity_poly.pdbx_strand_id
1 'polypeptide(L)'
;MSCRTYRGPRRKRVDFKSRRNQYVRFDPERLVPEVVDGKADIAVLWGPLAARYVKQSTVPLQIALIPDHNVRADGQKVGHHYNQSFGVRKGDVTLLRQLDQALESAATEITAILEAEGMPLLPLKAAVNTDSMADPTWAGDL
;
A
#
# COMPACT_ATOMS: atom_id res chain seq x y z
N MET A 1 -50.45 -6.89 2.62
CA MET A 1 -49.18 -6.34 3.15
C MET A 1 -48.25 -7.49 3.52
N SER A 2 -47.11 -7.63 2.86
CA SER A 2 -46.03 -8.53 3.31
C SER A 2 -44.71 -7.95 2.83
N CYS A 3 -43.99 -7.29 3.74
CA CYS A 3 -42.61 -6.88 3.53
C CYS A 3 -41.73 -8.05 3.97
N ARG A 4 -41.09 -8.72 3.01
CA ARG A 4 -40.09 -9.74 3.29
C ARG A 4 -38.72 -9.07 3.19
N THR A 5 -38.18 -8.60 4.32
CA THR A 5 -36.81 -8.09 4.37
C THR A 5 -35.83 -9.26 4.24
N TYR A 6 -35.22 -9.41 3.08
CA TYR A 6 -34.14 -10.35 2.84
C TYR A 6 -32.86 -9.83 3.53
N ARG A 7 -32.42 -10.52 4.58
CA ARG A 7 -31.17 -10.23 5.30
C ARG A 7 -30.05 -11.08 4.70
N GLY A 8 -29.42 -10.60 3.63
CA GLY A 8 -28.23 -11.21 3.05
C GLY A 8 -27.04 -11.21 4.02
N PRO A 9 -26.00 -12.03 3.76
CA PRO A 9 -24.87 -12.23 4.66
C PRO A 9 -24.09 -10.92 4.86
N ARG A 10 -24.02 -10.46 6.12
CA ARG A 10 -23.24 -9.29 6.52
C ARG A 10 -21.77 -9.66 6.57
N ARG A 11 -21.04 -9.47 5.48
CA ARG A 11 -19.57 -9.37 5.53
C ARG A 11 -19.22 -8.12 6.32
N LYS A 12 -18.82 -8.29 7.59
CA LYS A 12 -18.41 -7.16 8.45
C LYS A 12 -17.04 -6.66 7.98
N ARG A 13 -16.96 -5.37 7.66
CA ARG A 13 -15.68 -4.66 7.58
C ARG A 13 -15.23 -4.41 9.02
N VAL A 14 -14.05 -4.89 9.39
CA VAL A 14 -13.51 -4.75 10.76
C VAL A 14 -13.30 -3.25 11.04
N ASP A 15 -13.76 -2.77 12.20
CA ASP A 15 -13.54 -1.43 12.75
C ASP A 15 -13.94 -0.20 11.91
N PHE A 16 -15.03 -0.26 11.14
CA PHE A 16 -15.62 0.94 10.55
C PHE A 16 -16.23 1.86 11.63
N LYS A 17 -15.51 2.93 11.99
CA LYS A 17 -16.02 4.04 12.82
C LYS A 17 -16.44 5.22 11.95
N SER A 18 -17.59 5.84 12.27
CA SER A 18 -18.10 7.04 11.60
C SER A 18 -17.14 8.22 11.79
N ARG A 19 -16.85 8.96 10.70
CA ARG A 19 -15.77 9.96 10.59
C ARG A 19 -15.97 11.28 11.36
N ARG A 20 -17.02 11.43 12.17
CA ARG A 20 -17.26 12.72 12.85
C ARG A 20 -16.43 12.82 14.14
N ASN A 21 -15.43 13.71 14.10
CA ASN A 21 -14.65 14.22 15.22
C ASN A 21 -13.89 13.17 16.05
N GLN A 22 -13.21 12.24 15.38
CA GLN A 22 -12.34 11.26 16.03
C GLN A 22 -10.98 11.20 15.33
N TYR A 23 -9.91 11.18 16.13
CA TYR A 23 -8.58 10.86 15.64
C TYR A 23 -8.52 9.35 15.36
N VAL A 24 -8.66 8.97 14.09
CA VAL A 24 -8.59 7.57 13.67
C VAL A 24 -7.14 7.23 13.36
N ARG A 25 -6.45 6.62 14.33
CA ARG A 25 -5.13 6.02 14.09
C ARG A 25 -5.31 4.78 13.22
N PHE A 26 -4.53 4.67 12.15
CA PHE A 26 -4.38 3.42 11.43
C PHE A 26 -3.45 2.52 12.27
N ASP A 27 -3.99 1.43 12.81
CA ASP A 27 -3.25 0.52 13.68
C ASP A 27 -2.98 -0.81 12.96
N PRO A 28 -1.91 -0.89 12.15
CA PRO A 28 -1.61 -2.08 11.36
C PRO A 28 -1.20 -3.27 12.23
N GLU A 29 -0.74 -3.00 13.47
CA GLU A 29 -0.46 -4.01 14.49
C GLU A 29 -1.69 -4.86 14.80
N ARG A 30 -2.91 -4.36 14.57
CA ARG A 30 -4.14 -5.09 14.84
C ARG A 30 -4.60 -5.95 13.67
N LEU A 31 -4.23 -5.62 12.44
CA LEU A 31 -4.76 -6.31 11.25
C LEU A 31 -4.15 -7.70 11.06
N VAL A 32 -2.88 -7.89 11.42
CA VAL A 32 -2.20 -9.20 11.29
C VAL A 32 -2.63 -10.20 12.37
N PRO A 33 -2.69 -9.82 13.67
CA PRO A 33 -3.22 -10.70 14.72
C PRO A 33 -4.67 -11.13 14.48
N GLU A 34 -5.50 -10.32 13.82
CA GLU A 34 -6.89 -10.71 13.51
C GLU A 34 -6.98 -11.83 12.45
N VAL A 35 -5.97 -11.96 11.57
CA VAL A 35 -5.80 -13.13 10.69
C VAL A 35 -5.30 -14.33 11.49
N VAL A 36 -4.37 -14.11 12.42
CA VAL A 36 -3.85 -15.16 13.32
C VAL A 36 -4.97 -15.72 14.23
N ASP A 37 -5.84 -14.86 14.74
CA ASP A 37 -7.01 -15.20 15.56
C ASP A 37 -8.12 -15.90 14.77
N GLY A 38 -8.02 -15.98 13.44
CA GLY A 38 -9.03 -16.59 12.56
C GLY A 38 -10.32 -15.78 12.43
N LYS A 39 -10.31 -14.50 12.84
CA LYS A 39 -11.47 -13.59 12.66
C LYS A 39 -11.57 -13.07 11.23
N ALA A 40 -10.46 -13.06 10.51
CA ALA A 40 -10.37 -12.76 9.09
C ALA A 40 -9.66 -13.89 8.35
N ASP A 41 -10.23 -14.35 7.23
CA ASP A 41 -9.61 -15.39 6.40
C ASP A 41 -8.37 -14.87 5.66
N ILE A 42 -8.41 -13.60 5.24
CA ILE A 42 -7.35 -12.94 4.43
C ILE A 42 -7.26 -11.46 4.84
N ALA A 43 -6.03 -10.92 4.90
CA ALA A 43 -5.77 -9.48 5.00
C ALA A 43 -5.07 -8.98 3.73
N VAL A 44 -5.54 -7.83 3.22
CA VAL A 44 -4.90 -7.11 2.11
C VAL A 44 -4.23 -5.87 2.70
N LEU A 45 -2.90 -5.87 2.69
CA LEU A 45 -2.06 -4.85 3.29
C LEU A 45 -0.98 -4.40 2.31
N TRP A 46 -0.39 -3.24 2.59
CA TRP A 46 0.80 -2.81 1.88
C TRP A 46 2.00 -3.69 2.26
N GLY A 47 2.75 -4.17 1.27
CA GLY A 47 3.81 -5.17 1.42
C GLY A 47 4.84 -4.85 2.52
N PRO A 48 5.46 -3.66 2.53
CA PRO A 48 6.42 -3.25 3.57
C PRO A 48 5.85 -3.30 4.99
N LEU A 49 4.55 -2.99 5.12
CA LEU A 49 3.89 -3.01 6.41
C LEU A 49 3.59 -4.44 6.87
N ALA A 50 3.16 -5.29 5.94
CA ALA A 50 2.86 -6.69 6.23
C ALA A 50 4.11 -7.51 6.57
N ALA A 51 5.22 -7.28 5.88
CA ALA A 51 6.46 -8.05 5.99
C ALA A 51 6.96 -8.17 7.44
N ARG A 52 7.06 -7.04 8.15
CA ARG A 52 7.53 -7.01 9.54
C ARG A 52 6.63 -7.81 10.48
N TYR A 53 5.30 -7.69 10.36
CA TYR A 53 4.37 -8.40 11.24
C TYR A 53 4.29 -9.89 10.92
N VAL A 54 4.44 -10.27 9.64
CA VAL A 54 4.55 -11.68 9.26
C VAL A 54 5.83 -12.30 9.84
N LYS A 55 6.96 -11.58 9.78
CA LYS A 55 8.22 -12.01 10.40
C LYS A 55 8.13 -12.16 11.93
N GLN A 56 7.33 -11.32 12.58
CA GLN A 56 7.11 -11.36 14.04
C GLN A 56 6.02 -12.34 14.48
N SER A 57 5.23 -12.88 13.54
CA SER A 57 4.11 -13.78 13.86
C SER A 57 4.59 -15.12 14.40
N THR A 58 3.93 -15.62 15.44
CA THR A 58 4.17 -16.96 15.99
C THR A 58 3.56 -18.06 15.12
N VAL A 59 2.55 -17.72 14.30
CA VAL A 59 1.87 -18.64 13.38
C VAL A 59 2.46 -18.48 11.98
N PRO A 60 2.67 -19.58 11.22
CA PRO A 60 3.19 -19.49 9.86
C PRO A 60 2.18 -18.77 8.95
N LEU A 61 2.50 -17.54 8.55
CA LEU A 61 1.73 -16.74 7.60
C LEU A 61 2.46 -16.69 6.25
N GLN A 62 1.69 -16.68 5.16
CA GLN A 62 2.23 -16.55 3.80
C GLN A 62 1.87 -15.19 3.21
N ILE A 63 2.83 -14.54 2.57
CA ILE A 63 2.61 -13.30 1.81
C ILE A 63 2.51 -13.67 0.33
N ALA A 64 1.37 -13.35 -0.27
CA ALA A 64 1.18 -13.44 -1.72
C ALA A 64 1.06 -12.03 -2.31
N LEU A 65 1.86 -11.73 -3.34
CA LEU A 65 1.73 -10.47 -4.05
C LEU A 65 0.46 -10.48 -4.90
N ILE A 66 -0.29 -9.38 -4.86
CA ILE A 66 -1.45 -9.19 -5.73
C ILE A 66 -0.94 -8.83 -7.11
N PRO A 67 -1.33 -9.56 -8.16
CA PRO A 67 -0.84 -9.25 -9.48
C PRO A 67 -1.38 -7.91 -10.00
N ASP A 68 -0.56 -7.19 -10.75
CA ASP A 68 -0.86 -5.84 -11.23
C ASP A 68 -1.76 -5.80 -12.47
N HIS A 69 -2.40 -6.90 -12.86
CA HIS A 69 -3.30 -6.97 -14.03
C HIS A 69 -4.79 -6.89 -13.64
N ASN A 70 -5.09 -6.47 -12.41
CA ASN A 70 -6.47 -6.35 -11.96
C ASN A 70 -7.17 -5.21 -12.70
N VAL A 71 -8.34 -5.53 -13.26
CA VAL A 71 -9.19 -4.57 -13.98
C VAL A 71 -10.51 -4.48 -13.23
N ARG A 72 -10.96 -3.25 -13.00
CA ARG A 72 -12.27 -3.00 -12.41
C ARG A 72 -13.37 -3.21 -13.46
N ALA A 73 -14.61 -3.34 -13.02
CA ALA A 73 -15.76 -3.53 -13.91
C ALA A 73 -15.95 -2.42 -14.97
N ASP A 74 -15.33 -1.26 -14.78
CA ASP A 74 -15.31 -0.11 -15.70
C ASP A 74 -14.17 -0.19 -16.75
N GLY A 75 -13.39 -1.28 -16.76
CA GLY A 75 -12.26 -1.45 -17.67
C GLY A 75 -10.99 -0.71 -17.23
N GLN A 76 -11.01 0.04 -16.13
CA GLN A 76 -9.82 0.73 -15.63
C GLN A 76 -8.92 -0.21 -14.83
N LYS A 77 -7.61 -0.06 -15.03
CA LYS A 77 -6.59 -0.82 -14.32
C LYS A 77 -6.54 -0.37 -12.85
N VAL A 78 -6.58 -1.33 -11.93
CA VAL A 78 -6.30 -1.10 -10.52
C VAL A 78 -4.85 -1.48 -10.27
N GLY A 79 -4.01 -0.46 -10.10
CA GLY A 79 -2.61 -0.66 -9.73
C GLY A 79 -2.51 -1.23 -8.31
N HIS A 80 -1.70 -2.27 -8.14
CA HIS A 80 -1.35 -2.80 -6.81
C HIS A 80 0.14 -2.66 -6.50
N HIS A 81 0.95 -2.32 -7.50
CA HIS A 81 2.39 -2.08 -7.37
C HIS A 81 2.71 -0.59 -7.51
N TYR A 82 3.47 -0.05 -6.56
CA TYR A 82 3.80 1.37 -6.49
C TYR A 82 5.29 1.56 -6.19
N ASN A 83 5.95 2.40 -6.98
CA ASN A 83 7.30 2.88 -6.68
C ASN A 83 7.22 3.84 -5.48
N GLN A 84 8.16 3.72 -4.55
CA GLN A 84 8.31 4.64 -3.42
C GLN A 84 9.53 5.52 -3.67
N SER A 85 9.39 6.81 -3.39
CA SER A 85 10.45 7.79 -3.53
C SER A 85 10.52 8.69 -2.30
N PHE A 86 11.66 9.35 -2.14
CA PHE A 86 11.82 10.37 -1.11
C PHE A 86 11.27 11.70 -1.61
N GLY A 87 10.42 12.33 -0.81
CA GLY A 87 9.87 13.64 -1.10
C GLY A 87 10.74 14.77 -0.55
N VAL A 88 11.13 15.70 -1.41
CA VAL A 88 11.76 16.97 -1.02
C VAL A 88 10.82 18.14 -1.32
N ARG A 89 11.09 19.31 -0.74
CA ARG A 89 10.32 20.53 -1.01
C ARG A 89 10.52 20.97 -2.46
N LYS A 90 9.45 21.44 -3.09
CA LYS A 90 9.48 22.02 -4.44
C LYS A 90 10.46 23.22 -4.46
N GLY A 91 11.48 23.15 -5.32
CA GLY A 91 12.52 24.16 -5.46
C GLY A 91 13.90 23.76 -4.92
N ASP A 92 13.97 22.77 -4.01
CA ASP A 92 15.23 22.30 -3.43
C ASP A 92 15.93 21.26 -4.33
N VAL A 93 16.25 21.67 -5.56
CA VAL A 93 16.88 20.81 -6.58
C VAL A 93 18.28 20.31 -6.18
N THR A 94 18.99 21.08 -5.37
CA THR A 94 20.32 20.68 -4.88
C THR A 94 20.21 19.52 -3.90
N LEU A 95 19.23 19.58 -2.99
CA LEU A 95 18.96 18.50 -2.04
C LEU A 95 18.47 17.25 -2.75
N LEU A 96 17.57 17.41 -3.74
CA LEU A 96 17.12 16.29 -4.57
C LEU A 96 18.30 15.54 -5.19
N ARG A 97 19.21 16.27 -5.86
CA ARG A 97 20.36 15.66 -6.52
C ARG A 97 21.33 14.98 -5.55
N GLN A 98 21.57 15.58 -4.38
CA GLN A 98 22.39 14.96 -3.35
C GLN A 98 21.76 13.67 -2.83
N LEU A 99 20.43 13.68 -2.67
CA LEU A 99 19.69 12.51 -2.22
C LEU A 99 19.71 11.39 -3.28
N ASP A 100 19.51 11.72 -4.54
CA ASP A 100 19.58 10.75 -5.65
C ASP A 100 20.97 10.08 -5.71
N GLN A 101 22.04 10.87 -5.60
CA GLN A 101 23.42 10.33 -5.55
C GLN A 101 23.66 9.44 -4.32
N ALA A 102 23.12 9.83 -3.16
CA ALA A 102 23.24 9.02 -1.95
C ALA A 102 22.45 7.70 -2.08
N LEU A 103 21.27 7.72 -2.69
CA LEU A 103 20.46 6.53 -2.92
C LEU A 103 21.10 5.58 -3.93
N GLU A 104 21.71 6.11 -4.99
CA GLU A 104 22.47 5.29 -5.95
C GLU A 104 23.67 4.61 -5.28
N SER A 105 24.43 5.35 -4.48
CA SER A 105 25.60 4.77 -3.79
C SER A 105 25.23 3.77 -2.68
N ALA A 106 24.09 3.96 -2.01
CA ALA A 106 23.60 3.06 -0.97
C ALA A 106 22.62 1.97 -1.47
N ALA A 107 22.36 1.87 -2.78
CA ALA A 107 21.31 1.02 -3.34
C ALA A 107 21.43 -0.46 -2.89
N THR A 108 22.66 -0.99 -2.86
CA THR A 108 22.92 -2.37 -2.41
C THR A 108 22.62 -2.56 -0.93
N GLU A 109 23.00 -1.61 -0.08
CA GLU A 109 22.76 -1.67 1.37
C GLU A 109 21.25 -1.54 1.67
N ILE A 110 20.57 -0.63 0.98
CA ILE A 110 19.11 -0.47 1.09
C ILE A 110 18.41 -1.78 0.71
N THR A 111 18.80 -2.40 -0.40
CA THR A 111 18.22 -3.68 -0.85
C THR A 111 18.43 -4.77 0.20
N ALA A 112 19.64 -4.88 0.75
CA ALA A 112 19.94 -5.86 1.79
C ALA A 112 19.09 -5.67 3.06
N ILE A 113 18.85 -4.42 3.48
CA ILE A 113 17.97 -4.13 4.63
C ILE A 113 16.52 -4.52 4.32
N LEU A 114 16.02 -4.21 3.12
CA LEU A 114 14.64 -4.54 2.74
C LEU A 114 14.42 -6.05 2.65
N GLU A 115 15.39 -6.80 2.12
CA GLU A 115 15.38 -8.27 2.11
C GLU A 115 15.44 -8.85 3.52
N ALA A 116 16.28 -8.29 4.40
CA ALA A 116 16.38 -8.71 5.79
C ALA A 116 15.07 -8.50 6.57
N GLU A 117 14.29 -7.46 6.24
CA GLU A 117 12.95 -7.23 6.78
C GLU A 117 11.87 -8.14 6.17
N GLY A 118 12.22 -8.96 5.18
CA GLY A 118 11.30 -9.90 4.51
C GLY A 118 10.35 -9.20 3.54
N MET A 119 10.71 -8.03 3.03
CA MET A 119 9.86 -7.30 2.10
C MET A 119 9.89 -7.96 0.71
N PRO A 120 8.72 -8.16 0.07
CA PRO A 120 8.68 -8.63 -1.31
C PRO A 120 9.16 -7.52 -2.25
N LEU A 121 10.39 -7.62 -2.73
CA LEU A 121 10.96 -6.67 -3.67
C LEU A 121 10.46 -6.94 -5.10
N LEU A 122 10.07 -5.86 -5.77
CA LEU A 122 9.67 -5.87 -7.17
C LEU A 122 10.72 -5.10 -7.99
N PRO A 123 10.94 -5.47 -9.26
CA PRO A 123 11.79 -4.68 -10.14
C PRO A 123 11.22 -3.27 -10.25
N LEU A 124 12.08 -2.25 -10.09
CA LEU A 124 11.68 -0.87 -10.24
C LEU A 124 11.12 -0.65 -11.65
N LYS A 125 9.89 -0.17 -11.73
CA LYS A 125 9.37 0.31 -13.01
C LYS A 125 10.14 1.59 -13.35
N ALA A 126 10.76 1.63 -14.52
CA ALA A 126 11.48 2.82 -14.99
C ALA A 126 10.60 4.06 -14.80
N ALA A 127 11.18 5.13 -14.24
CA ALA A 127 10.48 6.38 -14.05
C ALA A 127 9.95 6.85 -15.41
N VAL A 128 8.64 7.08 -15.50
CA VAL A 128 8.07 7.83 -16.62
C VAL A 128 8.69 9.22 -16.59
N ASN A 129 9.35 9.63 -17.69
CA ASN A 129 9.99 10.95 -17.80
C ASN A 129 9.01 12.06 -17.43
N THR A 130 9.21 12.64 -16.25
CA THR A 130 8.34 13.67 -15.64
C THR A 130 8.34 15.00 -16.39
N ASP A 131 9.20 15.18 -17.40
CA ASP A 131 9.14 16.33 -18.32
C ASP A 131 7.84 16.36 -19.15
N SER A 132 7.14 15.23 -19.25
CA SER A 132 5.84 15.12 -19.89
C SER A 132 4.64 15.33 -18.95
N MET A 133 4.86 15.59 -17.66
CA MET A 133 3.81 15.87 -16.65
C MET A 133 3.57 17.37 -16.42
N ALA A 134 3.89 18.23 -17.40
CA ALA A 134 3.41 19.62 -17.44
C ALA A 134 1.99 19.75 -18.01
N ASP A 135 1.24 18.65 -18.15
CA ASP A 135 -0.16 18.68 -18.55
C ASP A 135 -1.07 18.52 -17.31
N PRO A 136 -1.69 19.60 -16.79
CA PRO A 136 -2.44 19.59 -15.55
C PRO A 136 -3.86 19.06 -15.79
N THR A 137 -3.98 17.82 -16.26
CA THR A 137 -5.31 17.20 -16.46
C THR A 137 -5.98 16.75 -15.16
N TRP A 138 -5.30 16.88 -14.00
CA TRP A 138 -5.92 16.71 -12.69
C TRP A 138 -6.62 17.98 -12.16
N ALA A 139 -6.45 19.13 -12.82
CA ALA A 139 -7.13 20.39 -12.53
C ALA A 139 -8.35 20.59 -13.46
N GLY A 140 -9.13 19.52 -13.67
CA GLY A 140 -10.39 19.58 -14.39
C GLY A 140 -11.53 20.07 -13.49
N ASP A 141 -12.07 21.23 -13.87
CA ASP A 141 -13.46 21.70 -13.75
C ASP A 141 -14.17 21.55 -12.38
N LEU A 142 -14.07 22.63 -11.58
CA LEU A 142 -15.17 23.08 -10.72
C LEU A 142 -15.95 24.19 -11.42
#